data_AF-A0A5C8ERG6-F1
#
_entry.id   AF-A0A5C8ERG6-F1
#
_cell.length_a   1.000
_cell.length_b   1.000
_cell.length_c   1.000
_cell.angle_alpha   90.00
_cell.angle_beta   90.00
_cell.angle_gamma   90.00
#
_symmetry.space_group_name_H-M   'P 1'
#
loop_
_entity.id
_entity.type
_entity.pdbx_description
1 polymer ?
#
loop_
_entity_poly.entity_id
_entity_poly.type
_entity_poly.pdbx_seq_one_letter_code
_entity_poly.pdbx_strand_id
1 'polypeptide(L)'
;MKIEKIFYIIFILISILSCRQTNLTKTGPGDDFFLNKLAKGNWEGVSVSGNTITITGGLGDGSYTLDSTIGGLGGIYKDDKNNGDYIIAVPDGSNLHTVKVDEERKDAINGITDIVGEENALGVITGIGKNNGNTNVDEVVKNANVSDKEKEEIQKYLYIINGKGEANSYEKYPSKK
;
A
#
# COMPACT_ATOMS: atom_id res chain seq x y z
N MET A 1 -36.67 27.45 -44.72
CA MET A 1 -35.65 27.49 -43.65
C MET A 1 -35.27 26.05 -43.29
N LYS A 2 -34.91 25.26 -44.31
CA LYS A 2 -33.57 24.71 -44.59
C LYS A 2 -33.06 23.81 -43.46
N ILE A 3 -33.37 22.53 -43.66
CA ILE A 3 -33.06 21.31 -42.88
C ILE A 3 -31.61 21.27 -42.34
N GLU A 4 -30.68 21.99 -42.98
CA GLU A 4 -29.29 22.17 -42.57
C GLU A 4 -29.11 22.74 -41.15
N LYS A 5 -30.02 23.60 -40.67
CA LYS A 5 -29.96 24.13 -39.29
C LYS A 5 -30.29 23.07 -38.23
N ILE A 6 -31.07 22.05 -38.58
CA ILE A 6 -31.49 20.98 -37.66
C ILE A 6 -30.32 20.02 -37.40
N PHE A 7 -29.54 19.69 -38.43
CA PHE A 7 -28.36 18.82 -38.29
C PHE A 7 -27.26 19.44 -37.41
N TYR A 8 -27.05 20.75 -37.48
CA TYR A 8 -26.06 21.45 -36.64
C TYR A 8 -26.44 21.43 -35.15
N ILE A 9 -27.74 21.53 -34.83
CA ILE A 9 -28.22 21.48 -33.44
C ILE A 9 -28.10 20.06 -32.86
N ILE A 10 -28.37 19.03 -33.66
CA ILE A 10 -28.24 17.62 -33.25
C ILE A 10 -26.78 17.26 -32.96
N PHE A 11 -25.83 17.73 -33.78
CA PHE A 11 -24.40 17.46 -33.58
C PHE A 11 -23.84 18.11 -32.30
N ILE A 12 -24.36 19.28 -31.92
CA ILE A 12 -24.01 19.97 -30.67
C ILE A 12 -24.61 19.24 -29.45
N LEU A 13 -25.81 18.65 -29.57
CA LEU A 13 -26.44 17.93 -28.45
C LEU A 13 -25.76 16.58 -28.12
N ILE A 14 -25.19 15.89 -29.11
CA ILE A 14 -24.56 14.57 -28.91
C ILE A 14 -23.18 14.72 -28.24
N SER A 15 -22.48 15.83 -28.47
CA SER A 15 -21.14 16.08 -27.91
C SER A 15 -21.13 16.42 -26.41
N ILE A 16 -22.25 16.89 -25.85
CA ILE A 16 -22.39 17.16 -24.40
C ILE A 16 -22.74 15.91 -23.58
N LEU A 17 -23.25 14.85 -24.21
CA LEU A 17 -23.54 13.56 -23.55
C LEU A 17 -22.34 12.62 -23.52
N SER A 18 -21.30 12.89 -24.32
CA SER A 18 -20.13 12.02 -24.48
C SER A 18 -19.00 12.26 -23.47
N CYS A 19 -19.17 13.20 -22.53
CA CYS A 19 -18.20 13.50 -21.47
C CYS A 19 -18.75 13.23 -20.06
N ARG A 20 -19.64 12.24 -19.88
CA ARG A 20 -19.79 11.66 -18.55
C ARG A 20 -18.53 10.87 -18.26
N GLN A 21 -17.62 11.45 -17.47
CA GLN A 21 -16.60 10.68 -16.75
C GLN A 21 -17.33 9.50 -16.12
N THR A 22 -17.13 8.32 -16.71
CA THR A 22 -17.48 7.07 -16.05
C THR A 22 -16.62 7.04 -14.81
N ASN A 23 -17.22 7.37 -13.67
CA ASN A 23 -16.71 7.00 -12.37
C ASN A 23 -16.77 5.48 -12.34
N LEU A 24 -15.74 4.84 -12.92
CA LEU A 24 -15.50 3.43 -12.76
C LEU A 24 -15.24 3.24 -11.28
N THR A 25 -16.27 2.78 -10.57
CA THR A 25 -16.10 2.34 -9.19
C THR A 25 -15.12 1.19 -9.23
N LYS A 26 -13.89 1.45 -8.81
CA LYS A 26 -12.83 0.46 -8.70
C LYS A 26 -13.29 -0.54 -7.67
N THR A 27 -13.86 -1.65 -8.13
CA THR A 27 -14.23 -2.78 -7.28
C THR A 27 -12.97 -3.60 -7.06
N GLY A 28 -12.10 -3.10 -6.17
CA GLY A 28 -11.03 -3.90 -5.61
C GLY A 28 -11.63 -5.05 -4.80
N PRO A 29 -10.92 -6.19 -4.67
CA PRO A 29 -11.27 -7.16 -3.65
C PRO A 29 -11.28 -6.44 -2.29
N GLY A 30 -12.28 -6.67 -1.44
CA GLY A 30 -12.27 -6.12 -0.08
C GLY A 30 -11.16 -6.74 0.78
N ASP A 31 -10.91 -6.17 1.95
CA ASP A 31 -9.88 -6.62 2.91
C ASP A 31 -9.87 -8.14 3.15
N ASP A 32 -11.04 -8.77 3.21
CA ASP A 32 -11.22 -10.21 3.40
C ASP A 32 -10.49 -11.06 2.34
N PHE A 33 -10.43 -10.59 1.09
CA PHE A 33 -9.73 -11.31 0.02
C PHE A 33 -8.23 -11.38 0.26
N PHE A 34 -7.65 -10.29 0.76
CA PHE A 34 -6.21 -10.18 0.99
C PHE A 34 -5.78 -10.85 2.28
N LEU A 35 -6.59 -10.72 3.34
CA LEU A 35 -6.41 -11.51 4.56
C LEU A 35 -6.48 -13.01 4.26
N ASN A 36 -7.36 -13.43 3.35
CA ASN A 36 -7.43 -14.82 2.89
C ASN A 36 -6.20 -15.23 2.07
N LYS A 37 -5.63 -14.32 1.26
CA LYS A 37 -4.36 -14.56 0.54
C LYS A 37 -3.17 -14.67 1.50
N LEU A 38 -3.11 -13.85 2.54
CA LEU A 38 -2.12 -13.93 3.61
C LEU A 38 -2.25 -15.24 4.37
N ALA A 39 -3.46 -15.61 4.78
CA ALA A 39 -3.75 -16.86 5.49
C ALA A 39 -3.42 -18.13 4.67
N LYS A 40 -3.58 -18.07 3.34
CA LYS A 40 -3.26 -19.17 2.42
C LYS A 40 -1.81 -19.16 1.93
N GLY A 41 -1.07 -18.10 2.20
CA GLY A 41 0.31 -17.99 1.77
C GLY A 41 1.20 -19.02 2.46
N ASN A 42 2.22 -19.48 1.74
CA ASN A 42 3.19 -20.41 2.27
C ASN A 42 4.59 -19.87 2.00
N TRP A 43 5.09 -19.04 2.90
CA TRP A 43 6.42 -18.44 2.82
C TRP A 43 7.37 -19.08 3.81
N GLU A 44 8.66 -19.13 3.46
CA GLU A 44 9.72 -19.54 4.37
C GLU A 44 9.69 -18.67 5.63
N GLY A 45 9.86 -19.27 6.81
CA GLY A 45 9.87 -18.52 8.08
C GLY A 45 8.54 -17.90 8.53
N VAL A 46 7.49 -17.90 7.71
CA VAL A 46 6.21 -17.22 8.01
C VAL A 46 5.06 -18.22 8.16
N SER A 47 4.21 -17.98 9.15
CA SER A 47 2.95 -18.69 9.38
C SER A 47 1.84 -17.68 9.70
N VAL A 48 0.67 -17.82 9.06
CA VAL A 48 -0.50 -16.99 9.34
C VAL A 48 -1.61 -17.89 9.88
N SER A 49 -2.16 -17.55 11.05
CA SER A 49 -3.22 -18.31 11.70
C SER A 49 -4.25 -17.35 12.30
N GLY A 50 -5.43 -17.28 11.69
CA GLY A 50 -6.44 -16.29 12.05
C GLY A 50 -5.90 -14.88 11.89
N ASN A 51 -5.97 -14.08 12.95
CA ASN A 51 -5.45 -12.71 12.97
C ASN A 51 -3.97 -12.62 13.33
N THR A 52 -3.27 -13.74 13.52
CA THR A 52 -1.87 -13.73 13.95
C THR A 52 -0.95 -14.08 12.80
N ILE A 53 0.09 -13.29 12.61
CA ILE A 53 1.25 -13.63 11.78
C ILE A 53 2.43 -13.95 12.71
N THR A 54 3.10 -15.06 12.43
CA THR A 54 4.34 -15.46 13.11
C THR A 54 5.46 -15.48 12.09
N ILE A 55 6.56 -14.84 12.43
CA ILE A 55 7.76 -14.72 11.60
C ILE A 55 8.94 -15.28 12.37
N THR A 56 9.79 -16.04 11.67
CA THR A 56 10.96 -16.73 12.20
C THR A 56 12.11 -16.69 11.20
N GLY A 57 13.34 -16.54 11.68
CA GLY A 57 14.55 -16.53 10.86
C GLY A 57 14.96 -15.17 10.30
N GLY A 58 14.43 -14.05 10.81
CA GLY A 58 14.69 -12.69 10.38
C GLY A 58 14.66 -11.63 11.49
N LEU A 59 14.86 -10.38 11.09
CA LEU A 59 14.82 -9.15 11.91
C LEU A 59 13.41 -8.86 12.43
N GLY A 60 12.39 -9.38 11.73
CA GLY A 60 10.99 -9.34 12.13
C GLY A 60 10.54 -10.52 12.99
N ASP A 61 11.45 -11.28 13.61
CA ASP A 61 11.09 -12.46 14.40
C ASP A 61 10.14 -12.13 15.55
N GLY A 62 9.01 -12.82 15.57
CA GLY A 62 7.96 -12.56 16.54
C GLY A 62 6.60 -13.09 16.13
N SER A 63 5.62 -12.77 16.97
CA SER A 63 4.21 -13.09 16.76
C SER A 63 3.41 -11.81 16.91
N TYR A 64 2.66 -11.45 15.87
CA TYR A 64 1.99 -10.17 15.75
C TYR A 64 0.50 -10.36 15.46
N THR A 65 -0.34 -9.51 16.02
CA THR A 65 -1.80 -9.56 15.86
C THR A 65 -2.25 -8.50 14.86
N LEU A 66 -3.15 -8.86 13.95
CA LEU A 66 -3.69 -7.95 12.95
C LEU A 66 -4.37 -6.77 13.66
N ASP A 67 -3.88 -5.57 13.36
CA ASP A 67 -4.40 -4.31 13.86
C ASP A 67 -5.29 -3.65 12.79
N SER A 68 -4.76 -3.54 11.58
CA SER A 68 -5.42 -2.89 10.44
C SER A 68 -4.92 -3.44 9.11
N THR A 69 -5.57 -3.10 7.99
CA THR A 69 -5.08 -3.39 6.64
C THR A 69 -4.33 -2.18 6.08
N ILE A 70 -3.39 -2.41 5.16
CA ILE A 70 -2.70 -1.33 4.45
C ILE A 70 -3.05 -1.37 2.97
N GLY A 71 -3.70 -0.29 2.52
CA GLY A 71 -4.11 -0.11 1.13
C GLY A 71 -4.93 -1.28 0.58
N GLY A 72 -5.69 -1.99 1.42
CA GLY A 72 -6.35 -3.25 1.08
C GLY A 72 -5.43 -4.40 0.69
N LEU A 73 -4.14 -4.17 0.36
CA LEU A 73 -3.24 -5.16 -0.25
C LEU A 73 -2.47 -6.01 0.77
N GLY A 74 -2.36 -5.55 2.02
CA GLY A 74 -1.60 -6.20 3.07
C GLY A 74 -2.15 -5.96 4.47
N GLY A 75 -1.45 -6.47 5.47
CA GLY A 75 -1.82 -6.32 6.88
C GLY A 75 -0.78 -5.54 7.67
N ILE A 76 -1.25 -4.74 8.62
CA ILE A 76 -0.46 -4.12 9.68
C ILE A 76 -0.73 -4.94 10.94
N TYR A 77 0.32 -5.51 11.51
CA TYR A 77 0.23 -6.38 12.68
C TYR A 77 1.04 -5.80 13.84
N LYS A 78 0.47 -5.80 15.04
CA LYS A 78 1.08 -5.25 16.25
C LYS A 78 1.76 -6.33 17.08
N ASP A 79 2.95 -6.04 17.61
CA ASP A 79 3.60 -6.84 18.63
C ASP A 79 3.01 -6.49 20.01
N ASP A 80 1.99 -7.24 20.42
CA ASP A 80 1.33 -7.04 21.72
C ASP A 80 2.25 -7.39 22.91
N LYS A 81 3.43 -7.99 22.67
CA LYS A 81 4.31 -8.54 23.71
C LYS A 81 5.64 -7.79 23.87
N ASN A 82 6.21 -7.22 22.80
CA ASN A 82 7.51 -6.55 22.86
C ASN A 82 7.45 -5.13 22.29
N ASN A 83 7.29 -4.14 23.18
CA ASN A 83 7.37 -2.70 22.90
C ASN A 83 6.28 -2.09 21.99
N GLY A 84 5.34 -2.88 21.46
CA GLY A 84 4.23 -2.34 20.66
C GLY A 84 4.61 -1.92 19.24
N ASP A 85 5.77 -2.38 18.74
CA ASP A 85 6.18 -2.22 17.35
C ASP A 85 5.18 -2.91 16.41
N TYR A 86 5.16 -2.46 15.17
CA TYR A 86 4.29 -2.99 14.12
C TYR A 86 5.13 -3.70 13.07
N ILE A 87 4.54 -4.71 12.43
CA ILE A 87 5.05 -5.30 11.20
C ILE A 87 4.01 -5.12 10.10
N ILE A 88 4.44 -4.51 9.01
CA ILE A 88 3.62 -4.31 7.82
C ILE A 88 3.99 -5.43 6.87
N ALA A 89 3.02 -6.26 6.48
CA ALA A 89 3.22 -7.43 5.63
C ALA A 89 2.39 -7.31 4.35
N VAL A 90 3.06 -7.30 3.19
CA VAL A 90 2.42 -7.17 1.87
C VAL A 90 2.88 -8.31 0.94
N PRO A 91 1.94 -9.14 0.44
CA PRO A 91 2.26 -10.21 -0.50
C PRO A 91 2.53 -9.68 -1.93
N ASP A 92 3.65 -10.10 -2.53
CA ASP A 92 4.03 -9.84 -3.92
C ASP A 92 4.26 -11.16 -4.68
N GLY A 93 3.23 -11.59 -5.41
CA GLY A 93 3.25 -12.87 -6.11
C GLY A 93 3.51 -14.04 -5.16
N SER A 94 4.67 -14.68 -5.32
CA SER A 94 5.15 -15.80 -4.48
C SER A 94 5.94 -15.34 -3.25
N ASN A 95 6.17 -14.04 -3.06
CA ASN A 95 6.96 -13.52 -1.97
C ASN A 95 6.07 -12.77 -0.97
N LEU A 96 6.54 -12.64 0.27
CA LEU A 96 6.01 -11.73 1.26
C LEU A 96 7.08 -10.68 1.57
N HIS A 97 6.67 -9.41 1.53
CA HIS A 97 7.49 -8.31 1.97
C HIS A 97 7.04 -7.86 3.35
N THR A 98 7.98 -7.71 4.27
CA THR A 98 7.68 -7.21 5.61
C THR A 98 8.56 -6.03 5.94
N VAL A 99 8.03 -5.08 6.72
CA VAL A 99 8.81 -4.01 7.36
C VAL A 99 8.36 -3.89 8.80
N LYS A 100 9.29 -4.01 9.76
CA LYS A 100 9.04 -3.73 11.18
C LYS A 100 9.29 -2.25 11.48
N VAL A 101 8.33 -1.58 12.09
CA VAL A 101 8.35 -0.14 12.34
C VAL A 101 7.78 0.19 13.72
N ASP A 102 8.10 1.36 14.25
CA ASP A 102 7.41 1.91 15.40
C ASP A 102 6.05 2.52 14.98
N GLU A 103 5.24 2.94 15.96
CA GLU A 103 3.92 3.52 15.71
C GLU A 103 3.95 4.75 14.79
N GLU A 104 4.93 5.65 15.01
CA GLU A 104 5.04 6.90 14.25
C GLU A 104 5.39 6.65 12.77
N ARG A 105 6.31 5.71 12.49
CA ARG A 105 6.63 5.31 11.12
C ARG A 105 5.49 4.52 10.48
N LYS A 106 4.75 3.70 11.25
CA LYS A 106 3.54 3.02 10.77
C LYS A 106 2.51 4.04 10.30
N ASP A 107 2.23 5.07 11.10
CA ASP A 107 1.30 6.15 10.74
C ASP A 107 1.78 6.92 9.50
N ALA A 108 3.09 7.18 9.39
CA ALA A 108 3.67 7.84 8.23
C ALA A 108 3.52 7.01 6.94
N ILE A 109 3.79 5.70 7.02
CA ILE A 109 3.62 4.78 5.90
C ILE A 109 2.16 4.69 5.46
N ASN A 110 1.22 4.65 6.42
CA ASN A 110 -0.20 4.63 6.12
C ASN A 110 -0.63 5.94 5.46
N GLY A 111 -0.20 7.10 5.98
CA GLY A 111 -0.48 8.40 5.38
C GLY A 111 0.03 8.54 3.95
N ILE A 112 1.23 8.03 3.64
CA ILE A 112 1.72 7.99 2.25
C ILE A 112 0.80 7.10 1.40
N THR A 113 0.41 5.93 1.90
CA THR A 113 -0.46 4.98 1.19
C THR A 113 -1.84 5.57 0.90
N ASP A 114 -2.42 6.29 1.86
CA ASP A 114 -3.70 6.98 1.72
C ASP A 114 -3.64 8.06 0.62
N ILE A 115 -2.51 8.76 0.49
CA ILE A 115 -2.30 9.78 -0.55
C ILE A 115 -2.09 9.14 -1.93
N VAL A 116 -1.19 8.15 -2.04
CA VAL A 116 -0.87 7.54 -3.34
C VAL A 116 -1.96 6.59 -3.85
N GLY A 117 -2.89 6.20 -2.98
CA GLY A 117 -3.94 5.24 -3.26
C GLY A 117 -3.51 3.79 -3.03
N GLU A 118 -4.50 2.97 -2.69
CA GLU A 118 -4.38 1.56 -2.32
C GLU A 118 -3.57 0.72 -3.33
N GLU A 119 -3.77 0.95 -4.63
CA GLU A 119 -3.05 0.25 -5.70
C GLU A 119 -1.53 0.43 -5.67
N ASN A 120 -1.05 1.49 -5.02
CA ASN A 120 0.34 1.88 -4.98
C ASN A 120 1.01 1.49 -3.65
N ALA A 121 0.27 0.90 -2.70
CA ALA A 121 0.78 0.53 -1.38
C ALA A 121 2.01 -0.40 -1.45
N LEU A 122 2.02 -1.39 -2.35
CA LEU A 122 3.18 -2.26 -2.53
C LEU A 122 4.43 -1.48 -3.00
N GLY A 123 4.24 -0.47 -3.86
CA GLY A 123 5.30 0.42 -4.31
C GLY A 123 5.90 1.22 -3.15
N VAL A 124 5.04 1.77 -2.29
CA VAL A 124 5.44 2.50 -1.07
C VAL A 124 6.26 1.60 -0.14
N ILE A 125 5.73 0.42 0.22
CA ILE A 125 6.39 -0.50 1.14
C ILE A 125 7.73 -0.99 0.60
N THR A 126 7.79 -1.34 -0.69
CA THR A 126 9.05 -1.81 -1.30
C THR A 126 10.07 -0.68 -1.50
N GLY A 127 9.63 0.55 -1.78
CA GLY A 127 10.50 1.73 -1.88
C GLY A 127 11.12 2.10 -0.53
N ILE A 128 10.29 2.18 0.51
CA ILE A 128 10.75 2.44 1.89
C ILE A 128 11.67 1.32 2.37
N GLY A 129 11.26 0.08 2.17
CA GLY A 129 11.97 -1.08 2.68
C GLY A 129 13.33 -1.32 2.04
N LYS A 130 13.45 -1.22 0.70
CA LYS A 130 14.73 -1.46 0.00
C LYS A 130 15.81 -0.44 0.33
N ASN A 131 15.40 0.76 0.74
CA ASN A 131 16.33 1.85 1.04
C ASN A 131 16.56 2.02 2.54
N ASN A 132 16.23 1.02 3.37
CA ASN A 132 16.33 1.07 4.84
C ASN A 132 15.74 2.37 5.42
N GLY A 133 14.60 2.84 4.89
CA GLY A 133 14.01 4.09 5.33
C GLY A 133 14.83 5.34 4.99
N ASN A 134 15.76 5.29 4.03
CA ASN A 134 16.39 6.47 3.41
C ASN A 134 15.87 6.62 1.97
N THR A 135 14.55 6.80 1.84
CA THR A 135 13.87 6.90 0.54
C THR A 135 13.51 8.35 0.22
N ASN A 136 13.15 8.63 -1.03
CA ASN A 136 12.69 9.94 -1.46
C ASN A 136 11.29 9.86 -2.09
N VAL A 137 10.69 11.04 -2.30
CA VAL A 137 9.33 11.16 -2.84
C VAL A 137 9.20 10.45 -4.19
N ASP A 138 10.18 10.59 -5.08
CA ASP A 138 10.12 10.06 -6.43
C ASP A 138 10.13 8.52 -6.46
N GLU A 139 10.78 7.89 -5.48
CA GLU A 139 10.80 6.44 -5.32
C GLU A 139 9.46 5.88 -4.86
N VAL A 140 8.84 6.50 -3.85
CA VAL A 140 7.58 6.01 -3.28
C VAL A 140 6.36 6.32 -4.15
N VAL A 141 6.43 7.37 -4.98
CA VAL A 141 5.32 7.77 -5.87
C VAL A 141 5.52 7.34 -7.33
N LYS A 142 6.56 6.55 -7.64
CA LYS A 142 6.94 6.20 -9.02
C LYS A 142 5.80 5.66 -9.88
N ASN A 143 4.84 4.96 -9.27
CA ASN A 143 3.68 4.37 -9.95
C ASN A 143 2.36 5.10 -9.67
N ALA A 144 2.41 6.19 -8.89
CA ALA A 144 1.25 6.95 -8.46
C ALA A 144 1.14 8.27 -9.22
N ASN A 145 -0.08 8.65 -9.59
CA ASN A 145 -0.33 9.97 -10.16
C ASN A 145 -0.66 10.95 -9.02
N VAL A 146 0.38 11.57 -8.46
CA VAL A 146 0.26 12.55 -7.37
C VAL A 146 0.60 13.96 -7.85
N SER A 147 -0.14 14.93 -7.33
CA SER A 147 0.12 16.36 -7.51
C SER A 147 1.35 16.83 -6.72
N ASP A 148 1.86 18.01 -7.05
CA ASP A 148 3.01 18.59 -6.32
C ASP A 148 2.68 18.85 -4.85
N LYS A 149 1.42 19.21 -4.54
CA LYS A 149 0.96 19.38 -3.15
C LYS A 149 0.97 18.05 -2.38
N GLU A 150 0.53 16.96 -3.01
CA GLU A 150 0.56 15.63 -2.42
C GLU A 150 2.00 15.15 -2.21
N LYS A 151 2.91 15.47 -3.14
CA LYS A 151 4.35 15.20 -2.96
C LYS A 151 4.93 15.94 -1.75
N GLU A 152 4.59 17.22 -1.56
CA GLU A 152 5.02 17.97 -0.37
C GLU A 152 4.52 17.33 0.94
N GLU A 153 3.31 16.79 0.94
CA GLU A 153 2.75 16.08 2.09
C GLU A 153 3.45 14.74 2.34
N ILE A 154 3.66 13.95 1.29
CA ILE A 154 4.46 12.71 1.34
C ILE A 154 5.86 12.99 1.86
N GLN A 155 6.48 14.11 1.47
CA GLN A 155 7.82 14.46 1.93
C GLN A 155 7.89 14.70 3.45
N LYS A 156 6.81 15.18 4.08
CA LYS A 156 6.73 15.30 5.54
C LYS A 156 6.72 13.93 6.22
N TYR A 157 5.98 12.96 5.67
CA TYR A 157 5.99 11.59 6.15
C TYR A 157 7.35 10.91 5.95
N LEU A 158 8.00 11.15 4.80
CA LEU A 158 9.35 10.65 4.55
C LEU A 158 10.38 11.24 5.52
N TYR A 159 10.21 12.47 5.99
CA TYR A 159 11.08 13.02 7.03
C TYR A 159 10.99 12.23 8.35
N ILE A 160 9.78 11.77 8.73
CA ILE A 160 9.59 10.91 9.91
C ILE A 160 10.28 9.55 9.70
N ILE A 161 10.10 8.97 8.52
CA ILE A 161 10.68 7.67 8.15
C ILE A 161 12.22 7.74 8.15
N ASN A 162 12.78 8.74 7.47
CA ASN A 162 14.22 8.93 7.28
C ASN A 162 14.92 9.50 8.51
N GLY A 163 14.24 10.35 9.29
CA GLY A 163 14.82 11.10 10.41
C GLY A 163 15.21 10.24 11.61
N LYS A 164 14.74 9.00 11.69
CA LYS A 164 15.03 8.06 12.80
C LYS A 164 16.12 7.02 12.48
N GLY A 165 16.90 7.20 11.40
CA GLY A 165 17.87 6.20 10.95
C GLY A 165 17.19 4.95 10.37
N GLU A 166 17.96 3.88 10.12
CA GLU A 166 17.52 2.73 9.33
C GLU A 166 16.14 2.17 9.74
N ALA A 167 15.25 1.97 8.76
CA ALA A 167 14.15 1.01 8.86
C ALA A 167 14.78 -0.40 8.81
N ASN A 168 15.43 -0.80 9.90
CA ASN A 168 16.29 -1.99 10.09
C ASN A 168 15.55 -3.34 9.97
N SER A 169 14.60 -3.50 9.05
CA SER A 169 13.63 -4.60 9.16
C SER A 169 12.91 -4.96 7.87
N TYR A 170 13.28 -4.37 6.73
CA TYR A 170 12.73 -4.83 5.48
C TYR A 170 13.25 -6.22 5.15
N GLU A 171 12.32 -7.16 5.00
CA GLU A 171 12.64 -8.53 4.67
C GLU A 171 11.73 -9.05 3.57
N LYS A 172 12.29 -10.00 2.81
CA LYS A 172 11.60 -10.68 1.73
C LYS A 172 11.62 -12.16 2.01
N TYR A 173 10.45 -12.74 2.19
CA TYR A 173 10.25 -14.16 2.43
C TYR A 173 9.77 -14.85 1.15
N PRO A 174 10.57 -15.75 0.55
CA PRO A 174 10.15 -16.49 -0.64
C PRO A 174 9.12 -17.58 -0.28
N SER A 175 8.33 -18.02 -1.26
CA SER A 175 7.42 -19.16 -1.08
C SER A 175 8.20 -20.45 -0.80
N LYS A 176 7.70 -21.29 0.12
CA LYS A 176 8.22 -22.66 0.26
C LYS A 176 7.91 -23.44 -1.02
N LYS A 177 8.94 -24.05 -1.61
CA LYS A 177 8.81 -24.93 -2.77
C LYS A 177 8.11 -26.24 -2.42
#